data_AF-A0A2J8TIV8-F1
#
_entry.id   AF-A0A2J8TIV8-F1
#
_cell.length_a   1.000
_cell.length_b   1.000
_cell.length_c   1.000
_cell.angle_alpha   90.00
_cell.angle_beta   90.00
_cell.angle_gamma   90.00
#
_symmetry.space_group_name_H-M   'P 1'
#
loop_
_entity.id
_entity.type
_entity.pdbx_description
1 polymer ?
#
loop_
_entity_poly.entity_id
_entity_poly.type
_entity_poly.pdbx_seq_one_letter_code
_entity_poly.pdbx_strand_id
1 'polypeptide(L)'
;MAENSVLTSTTGRTSLADSSIFDSKVTELSKENLLIGSTSYVEEEMPQIETRVILVQEAGKQEELIKALKDIKVGFVKMESVEEFEGLDSPEFENVFVVTDFQDSVFNDLYKADCRVIGPPVVLNCSQKGEPLPFSCRPLYCTSMMNLVLCFTGFRKKEELVRLVTLVHHMGGVIRKDFNSKVTHLVANCTQGEKFRVAVSLGTPIMKPEWIYKAWERRNEQDFCAAVDDFRNEFKVPPFQDCILSFLGFSDEEKTNMEEMTEMQGGKYLPLGDERCTHLVVEENIVKDLPFEPSKKLYVVKQEWFWGSIQMDARAGETMYLYEKANTPELKKSVSMLSLNTPNSNRKRRRLKETLAQLSRETDVSPFPPRKRPSAEHSLSIGSLLDISNTPESSINYGDTPKSCTKSSKNSTPVPSKQSARWQVAKELYQTESNYVNILATVIQLFQVPLEEEGQRGGPILAPEEIKTIFGSIPDIFDVHTKIK
;
A
#
# COMPACT_ATOMS: atom_id res chain seq x y z
N MET A 1 57.64 -45.09 13.43
CA MET A 1 56.90 -44.10 12.63
C MET A 1 55.59 -44.77 12.26
N ALA A 2 54.51 -44.56 13.00
CA ALA A 2 53.71 -43.32 13.10
C ALA A 2 52.82 -43.13 11.86
N GLU A 3 51.50 -42.99 11.92
CA GLU A 3 50.51 -43.19 12.99
C GLU A 3 49.20 -43.66 12.34
N ASN A 4 48.38 -44.45 13.03
CA ASN A 4 47.02 -44.78 12.58
C ASN A 4 46.20 -45.30 13.77
N SER A 5 45.30 -44.48 14.33
CA SER A 5 44.33 -44.91 15.34
C SER A 5 43.22 -43.88 15.54
N VAL A 6 41.99 -44.23 15.15
CA VAL A 6 40.77 -44.02 15.96
C VAL A 6 39.82 -45.17 15.63
N LEU A 7 39.39 -45.93 16.65
CA LEU A 7 38.40 -47.00 16.53
C LEU A 7 37.22 -46.75 17.48
N THR A 8 36.03 -46.68 16.89
CA THR A 8 34.74 -47.23 17.37
C THR A 8 34.29 -47.11 18.85
N SER A 9 33.04 -46.61 18.98
CA SER A 9 31.87 -47.29 19.60
C SER A 9 31.20 -46.74 20.88
N THR A 10 29.89 -46.48 20.71
CA THR A 10 28.73 -46.81 21.58
C THR A 10 28.51 -46.16 22.95
N THR A 11 27.44 -45.34 22.99
CA THR A 11 26.24 -45.48 23.86
C THR A 11 26.39 -45.44 25.40
N GLY A 12 25.86 -44.39 26.03
CA GLY A 12 25.70 -44.30 27.49
C GLY A 12 24.71 -43.20 27.93
N ARG A 13 24.03 -43.42 29.06
CA ARG A 13 22.99 -42.55 29.66
C ARG A 13 23.54 -41.83 30.90
N THR A 14 22.80 -40.82 31.42
CA THR A 14 22.89 -40.25 32.80
C THR A 14 24.21 -39.53 33.17
N SER A 15 24.28 -38.54 34.09
CA SER A 15 23.28 -37.80 34.91
C SER A 15 23.95 -36.62 35.66
N LEU A 16 23.14 -35.59 35.99
CA LEU A 16 23.22 -34.69 37.17
C LEU A 16 24.43 -33.78 37.44
N ALA A 17 24.10 -32.52 37.79
CA ALA A 17 24.72 -31.66 38.84
C ALA A 17 26.17 -31.15 38.64
N ASP A 18 26.56 -29.93 39.05
CA ASP A 18 25.82 -28.69 39.42
C ASP A 18 26.79 -27.49 39.42
N SER A 19 26.32 -26.32 39.89
CA SER A 19 27.02 -25.03 40.11
C SER A 19 27.39 -24.21 38.86
N SER A 20 26.81 -23.03 38.56
CA SER A 20 26.31 -21.89 39.36
C SER A 20 27.43 -21.14 40.10
N ILE A 21 27.68 -19.86 39.78
CA ILE A 21 27.18 -18.63 40.43
C ILE A 21 27.73 -17.47 39.54
N PHE A 22 27.03 -16.42 39.10
CA PHE A 22 26.14 -15.48 39.82
C PHE A 22 24.90 -15.06 39.02
N ASP A 23 23.78 -14.87 39.74
CA ASP A 23 22.61 -14.04 39.36
C ASP A 23 22.88 -12.57 39.80
N SER A 24 22.19 -11.49 39.43
CA SER A 24 20.82 -11.24 38.91
C SER A 24 20.85 -10.09 37.86
N LYS A 25 19.78 -9.42 37.38
CA LYS A 25 18.34 -9.39 37.72
C LYS A 25 17.51 -8.87 36.53
N VAL A 26 16.71 -9.70 35.83
CA VAL A 26 15.69 -9.24 34.86
C VAL A 26 14.49 -10.17 34.94
N THR A 27 13.44 -9.77 35.65
CA THR A 27 12.17 -10.48 35.73
C THR A 27 11.32 -10.20 34.49
N GLU A 28 10.86 -11.25 33.83
CA GLU A 28 9.80 -11.17 32.83
C GLU A 28 8.49 -10.73 33.49
N LEU A 29 7.83 -9.72 32.91
CA LEU A 29 6.40 -9.47 33.10
C LEU A 29 5.76 -9.32 31.72
N SER A 30 5.20 -10.44 31.24
CA SER A 30 4.38 -10.49 30.04
C SER A 30 3.11 -11.28 30.37
N LYS A 31 1.94 -10.69 30.07
CA LYS A 31 0.63 -10.86 30.75
C LYS A 31 0.58 -10.08 32.08
N GLU A 32 -0.44 -9.27 32.37
CA GLU A 32 -1.71 -8.95 31.70
C GLU A 32 -2.05 -7.47 31.91
N ASN A 33 -2.85 -6.88 31.01
CA ASN A 33 -3.91 -5.91 31.36
C ASN A 33 -4.62 -5.41 30.09
N LEU A 34 -5.75 -6.04 29.80
CA LEU A 34 -6.78 -5.54 28.89
C LEU A 34 -8.12 -5.97 29.48
N LEU A 35 -8.75 -5.11 30.29
CA LEU A 35 -10.08 -5.36 30.86
C LEU A 35 -10.86 -4.05 30.97
N ILE A 36 -11.68 -3.79 29.95
CA ILE A 36 -12.90 -2.99 30.08
C ILE A 36 -14.03 -4.01 30.15
N GLY A 37 -14.74 -4.09 31.28
CA GLY A 37 -15.85 -5.03 31.46
C GLY A 37 -16.15 -5.31 32.93
N SER A 38 -17.38 -5.05 33.36
CA SER A 38 -17.83 -5.12 34.76
C SER A 38 -17.86 -6.54 35.34
N THR A 39 -17.43 -6.72 36.60
CA THR A 39 -18.30 -7.16 37.75
C THR A 39 -17.52 -7.44 39.06
N SER A 40 -18.03 -6.87 40.17
CA SER A 40 -18.07 -7.39 41.56
C SER A 40 -16.79 -7.81 42.34
N TYR A 41 -16.49 -7.06 43.42
CA TYR A 41 -15.69 -7.39 44.65
C TYR A 41 -14.26 -7.97 44.44
N VAL A 42 -13.18 -7.44 45.02
CA VAL A 42 -13.00 -6.68 46.29
C VAL A 42 -12.04 -5.51 46.06
N GLU A 43 -12.25 -4.39 46.77
CA GLU A 43 -11.38 -3.21 46.75
C GLU A 43 -10.12 -3.44 47.60
N GLU A 44 -8.97 -3.67 46.95
CA GLU A 44 -7.69 -3.21 47.49
C GLU A 44 -7.43 -1.82 46.89
N GLU A 45 -7.78 -0.77 47.64
CA GLU A 45 -7.52 0.61 47.22
C GLU A 45 -6.00 0.84 47.09
N MET A 46 -5.53 1.08 45.86
CA MET A 46 -4.24 1.75 45.66
C MET A 46 -4.26 3.06 46.47
N PRO A 47 -3.22 3.37 47.26
CA PRO A 47 -3.22 4.56 48.09
C PRO A 47 -3.36 5.81 47.20
N GLN A 48 -4.29 6.70 47.56
CA GLN A 48 -4.47 8.00 46.90
C GLN A 48 -3.33 8.95 47.30
N ILE A 49 -2.14 8.66 46.78
CA ILE A 49 -0.94 9.47 46.94
C ILE A 49 -1.08 10.71 46.03
N GLU A 50 -0.91 11.90 46.59
CA GLU A 50 -1.02 13.14 45.81
C GLU A 50 0.26 13.37 45.00
N THR A 51 0.14 13.65 43.69
CA THR A 51 1.31 13.89 42.85
C THR A 51 1.92 15.27 43.14
N ARG A 52 3.22 15.30 43.49
CA ARG A 52 3.98 16.53 43.80
C ARG A 52 5.12 16.71 42.81
N VAL A 53 5.18 17.88 42.18
CA VAL A 53 6.21 18.19 41.18
C VAL A 53 7.44 18.85 41.83
N ILE A 54 8.63 18.36 41.52
CA ILE A 54 9.89 18.92 42.01
C ILE A 54 10.61 19.58 40.84
N LEU A 55 10.75 20.90 40.88
CA LEU A 55 11.50 21.67 39.90
C LEU A 55 12.98 21.64 40.25
N VAL A 56 13.76 20.92 39.44
CA VAL A 56 15.20 20.74 39.65
C VAL A 56 15.97 21.93 39.07
N GLN A 57 16.83 22.54 39.89
CA GLN A 57 17.80 23.58 39.51
C GLN A 57 17.15 24.73 38.69
N GLU A 58 17.61 24.98 37.47
CA GLU A 58 17.11 26.06 36.63
C GLU A 58 15.67 25.87 36.12
N ALA A 59 15.10 24.66 36.17
CA ALA A 59 13.66 24.48 35.96
C ALA A 59 12.84 25.30 36.98
N GLY A 60 13.38 25.50 38.18
CA GLY A 60 12.80 26.37 39.22
C GLY A 60 12.79 27.87 38.87
N LYS A 61 13.43 28.28 37.76
CA LYS A 61 13.51 29.68 37.29
C LYS A 61 12.60 29.96 36.09
N GLN A 62 11.99 28.93 35.48
CA GLN A 62 11.11 29.10 34.32
C GLN A 62 9.68 29.49 34.77
N GLU A 63 9.34 30.78 34.64
CA GLU A 63 8.02 31.30 35.07
C GLU A 63 6.84 30.67 34.32
N GLU A 64 7.01 30.34 33.04
CA GLU A 64 6.00 29.65 32.22
C GLU A 64 5.63 28.28 32.81
N LEU A 65 6.63 27.55 33.33
CA LEU A 65 6.47 26.24 33.94
C LEU A 65 5.73 26.34 35.28
N ILE A 66 6.08 27.35 36.10
CA ILE A 66 5.38 27.66 37.36
C ILE A 66 3.93 28.07 37.10
N LYS A 67 3.67 28.84 36.03
CA LYS A 67 2.31 29.21 35.61
C LYS A 67 1.51 27.97 35.17
N ALA A 68 2.09 27.10 34.35
CA ALA A 68 1.46 25.85 33.92
C ALA A 68 1.12 24.93 35.11
N LEU A 69 2.01 24.80 36.10
CA LEU A 69 1.77 23.99 37.30
C LEU A 69 0.61 24.52 38.16
N LYS A 70 0.48 25.85 38.29
CA LYS A 70 -0.66 26.50 38.96
C LYS A 70 -1.98 26.27 38.22
N ASP A 71 -1.94 26.27 36.90
CA ASP A 71 -3.10 26.08 36.01
C ASP A 71 -3.65 24.65 36.10
N ILE A 72 -2.78 23.63 36.07
CA ILE A 72 -3.15 22.22 36.33
C ILE A 72 -3.38 21.90 37.82
N LYS A 73 -3.23 22.89 38.71
CA LYS A 73 -3.42 22.79 40.18
C LYS A 73 -2.54 21.73 40.87
N VAL A 74 -1.34 21.48 40.36
CA VAL A 74 -0.40 20.52 40.95
C VAL A 74 0.56 21.23 41.92
N GLY A 75 0.69 20.71 43.14
CA GLY A 75 1.62 21.22 44.14
C GLY A 75 3.08 21.04 43.68
N PHE A 76 3.90 22.08 43.86
CA PHE A 76 5.30 22.04 43.43
C PHE A 76 6.30 22.53 44.49
N VAL A 77 7.49 21.94 44.46
CA VAL A 77 8.66 22.25 45.30
C VAL A 77 9.83 22.60 44.38
N LYS A 78 10.78 23.42 44.85
CA LYS A 78 12.03 23.71 44.13
C LYS A 78 13.19 23.02 44.85
N MET A 79 14.14 22.51 44.09
CA MET A 79 15.30 21.77 44.57
C MET A 79 16.56 22.32 43.88
N GLU A 80 17.53 22.84 44.64
CA GLU A 80 18.77 23.41 44.09
C GLU A 80 19.98 22.46 44.24
N SER A 81 19.95 21.49 45.15
CA SER A 81 21.05 20.52 45.38
C SER A 81 20.58 19.07 45.42
N VAL A 82 21.40 18.14 44.94
CA VAL A 82 21.16 16.68 45.02
C VAL A 82 21.07 16.21 46.49
N GLU A 83 21.66 16.92 47.43
CA GLU A 83 21.59 16.63 48.87
C GLU A 83 20.17 16.83 49.45
N GLU A 84 19.32 17.60 48.80
CA GLU A 84 17.91 17.80 49.21
C GLU A 84 17.03 16.59 48.84
N PHE A 85 17.55 15.65 48.03
CA PHE A 85 16.85 14.44 47.59
C PHE A 85 16.46 13.54 48.77
N GLU A 86 17.36 13.35 49.74
CA GLU A 86 17.10 12.53 50.94
C GLU A 86 15.99 13.12 51.83
N GLY A 87 15.71 14.43 51.72
CA GLY A 87 14.62 15.10 52.44
C GLY A 87 13.27 15.09 51.72
N LEU A 88 13.21 14.59 50.48
CA LEU A 88 12.00 14.63 49.65
C LEU A 88 11.17 13.34 49.71
N ASP A 89 11.73 12.23 50.18
CA ASP A 89 11.00 10.96 50.39
C ASP A 89 9.91 11.12 51.47
N SER A 90 8.70 11.39 51.00
CA SER A 90 7.50 11.59 51.81
C SER A 90 6.46 10.56 51.39
N PRO A 91 5.97 9.66 52.28
CA PRO A 91 5.02 8.61 51.90
C PRO A 91 3.64 9.15 51.48
N GLU A 92 3.39 10.44 51.69
CA GLU A 92 2.16 11.15 51.32
C GLU A 92 2.13 11.62 49.85
N PHE A 93 3.28 11.70 49.17
CA PHE A 93 3.40 12.33 47.85
C PHE A 93 4.17 11.49 46.81
N GLU A 94 3.66 11.44 45.58
CA GLU A 94 4.38 10.86 44.44
C GLU A 94 5.25 11.96 43.83
N ASN A 95 6.55 11.86 44.08
CA ASN A 95 7.54 12.84 43.63
C ASN A 95 7.83 12.72 42.12
N VAL A 96 7.50 13.76 41.36
CA VAL A 96 7.75 13.87 39.92
C VAL A 96 8.78 14.96 39.65
N PHE A 97 9.98 14.59 39.23
CA PHE A 97 11.09 15.53 39.04
C PHE A 97 11.07 16.12 37.63
N VAL A 98 11.04 17.45 37.51
CA VAL A 98 11.17 18.15 36.23
C VAL A 98 12.62 18.56 36.02
N VAL A 99 13.24 18.02 34.96
CA VAL A 99 14.65 18.25 34.60
C VAL A 99 14.73 18.89 33.21
N THR A 100 15.52 19.95 33.10
CA THR A 100 15.62 20.84 31.93
C THR A 100 16.41 20.26 30.76
N ASP A 101 17.50 19.50 31.00
CA ASP A 101 18.13 18.66 29.98
C ASP A 101 18.46 17.25 30.51
N PHE A 102 18.24 16.21 29.71
CA PHE A 102 18.49 14.82 30.11
C PHE A 102 19.97 14.41 29.95
N GLN A 103 20.88 15.40 30.03
CA GLN A 103 22.33 15.22 29.96
C GLN A 103 23.03 15.59 31.28
N ASP A 104 22.31 16.22 32.21
CA ASP A 104 22.87 16.67 33.49
C ASP A 104 23.30 15.51 34.38
N SER A 105 24.26 15.75 35.27
CA SER A 105 24.66 14.75 36.29
C SER A 105 23.46 14.34 37.14
N VAL A 106 22.62 15.31 37.51
CA VAL A 106 21.40 15.11 38.29
C VAL A 106 20.43 14.16 37.60
N PHE A 107 20.28 14.22 36.27
CA PHE A 107 19.45 13.26 35.53
C PHE A 107 19.93 11.82 35.71
N ASN A 108 21.25 11.60 35.63
CA ASN A 108 21.84 10.27 35.77
C ASN A 108 21.70 9.72 37.20
N ASP A 109 21.69 10.59 38.21
CA ASP A 109 21.52 10.19 39.60
C ASP A 109 20.05 9.90 39.93
N LEU A 110 19.11 10.74 39.46
CA LEU A 110 17.67 10.47 39.53
C LEU A 110 17.28 9.18 38.76
N TYR A 111 17.93 8.91 37.63
CA TYR A 111 17.71 7.69 36.86
C TYR A 111 18.22 6.42 37.58
N LYS A 112 19.34 6.50 38.30
CA LYS A 112 19.82 5.39 39.16
C LYS A 112 18.93 5.16 40.38
N ALA A 113 18.23 6.20 40.84
CA ALA A 113 17.28 6.13 41.94
C ALA A 113 15.87 5.67 41.51
N ASP A 114 15.70 5.20 40.26
CA ASP A 114 14.42 4.77 39.68
C ASP A 114 13.27 5.81 39.81
N CYS A 115 13.61 7.10 39.87
CA CYS A 115 12.64 8.19 40.06
C CYS A 115 11.88 8.56 38.78
N ARG A 116 10.65 9.07 38.96
CA ARG A 116 9.81 9.56 37.85
C ARG A 116 10.27 10.94 37.41
N VAL A 117 11.00 10.99 36.29
CA VAL A 117 11.54 12.22 35.69
C VAL A 117 10.75 12.64 34.45
N ILE A 118 10.46 13.93 34.32
CA ILE A 118 9.83 14.53 33.13
C ILE A 118 10.56 15.80 32.67
N GLY A 119 10.34 16.20 31.42
CA GLY A 119 10.84 17.47 30.86
C GLY A 119 9.80 18.61 30.94
N PRO A 120 10.24 19.89 30.93
CA PRO A 120 9.34 21.04 30.88
C PRO A 120 8.28 21.01 29.76
N PRO A 121 8.58 20.54 28.52
CA PRO A 121 7.57 20.49 27.44
C PRO A 121 6.33 19.66 27.78
N VAL A 122 6.46 18.59 28.58
CA VAL A 122 5.31 17.77 29.02
C VAL A 122 4.34 18.60 29.85
N VAL A 123 4.85 19.34 30.84
CA VAL A 123 4.04 20.14 31.77
C VAL A 123 3.34 21.30 31.04
N LEU A 124 4.05 21.95 30.11
CA LEU A 124 3.47 23.01 29.27
C LEU A 124 2.33 22.47 28.38
N ASN A 125 2.54 21.32 27.73
CA ASN A 125 1.52 20.63 26.94
C ASN A 125 0.30 20.21 27.79
N CYS A 126 0.51 19.71 29.02
CA CYS A 126 -0.56 19.37 29.95
C CYS A 126 -1.44 20.58 30.33
N SER A 127 -0.84 21.73 30.65
CA SER A 127 -1.60 22.97 30.91
C SER A 127 -2.36 23.45 29.67
N GLN A 128 -1.74 23.45 28.49
CA GLN A 128 -2.40 23.86 27.24
C GLN A 128 -3.61 22.99 26.88
N LYS A 129 -3.55 21.67 27.15
CA LYS A 129 -4.63 20.73 26.82
C LYS A 129 -5.60 20.47 27.98
N GLY A 130 -5.30 20.95 29.19
CA GLY A 130 -6.06 20.66 30.40
C GLY A 130 -6.00 19.18 30.84
N GLU A 131 -4.92 18.48 30.46
CA GLU A 131 -4.72 17.06 30.74
C GLU A 131 -3.90 16.82 32.03
N PRO A 132 -4.16 15.73 32.78
CA PRO A 132 -3.33 15.35 33.92
C PRO A 132 -1.91 14.93 33.48
N LEU A 133 -0.95 14.95 34.41
CA LEU A 133 0.43 14.56 34.13
C LEU A 133 0.51 13.08 33.70
N PRO A 134 1.08 12.75 32.53
CA PRO A 134 1.11 11.38 32.02
C PRO A 134 1.97 10.48 32.92
N PHE A 135 1.44 9.30 33.24
CA PHE A 135 2.18 8.27 33.98
C PHE A 135 3.07 7.46 33.03
N SER A 136 4.38 7.44 33.30
CA SER A 136 5.34 6.61 32.56
C SER A 136 6.46 6.15 33.48
N CYS A 137 6.77 4.85 33.46
CA CYS A 137 7.86 4.25 34.24
C CYS A 137 9.28 4.55 33.68
N ARG A 138 9.41 5.60 32.84
CA ARG A 138 10.63 5.98 32.12
C ARG A 138 10.68 7.51 32.01
N PRO A 139 11.88 8.11 31.97
CA PRO A 139 11.99 9.56 31.82
C PRO A 139 11.39 10.07 30.51
N LEU A 140 10.48 11.04 30.60
CA LEU A 140 9.70 11.58 29.49
C LEU A 140 9.98 13.08 29.29
N TYR A 141 10.73 13.44 28.26
CA TYR A 141 11.10 14.84 28.00
C TYR A 141 10.00 15.64 27.29
N CYS A 142 9.40 15.05 26.25
CA CYS A 142 8.31 15.64 25.49
C CYS A 142 7.32 14.56 25.02
N THR A 143 6.18 14.99 24.49
CA THR A 143 5.09 14.13 24.00
C THR A 143 5.11 13.92 22.48
N SER A 144 6.19 14.33 21.79
CA SER A 144 6.25 14.38 20.31
C SER A 144 6.15 13.03 19.60
N MET A 145 6.39 11.91 20.28
CA MET A 145 6.15 10.54 19.80
C MET A 145 5.17 9.76 20.70
N MET A 146 4.37 10.46 21.51
CA MET A 146 3.37 9.85 22.38
C MET A 146 2.42 8.96 21.58
N ASN A 147 2.09 7.79 22.13
CA ASN A 147 1.26 6.75 21.49
C ASN A 147 1.82 6.13 20.20
N LEU A 148 3.03 6.51 19.73
CA LEU A 148 3.66 5.84 18.59
C LEU A 148 4.32 4.52 19.01
N VAL A 149 4.16 3.49 18.19
CA VAL A 149 4.78 2.18 18.40
C VAL A 149 5.78 1.93 17.29
N LEU A 150 7.07 2.03 17.61
CA LEU A 150 8.16 1.92 16.65
C LEU A 150 8.73 0.49 16.64
N CYS A 151 9.16 0.05 15.46
CA CYS A 151 9.98 -1.14 15.29
C CYS A 151 11.26 -0.78 14.52
N PHE A 152 12.37 -1.47 14.79
CA PHE A 152 13.67 -1.21 14.14
C PHE A 152 14.10 -2.38 13.24
N THR A 153 14.76 -2.05 12.12
CA THR A 153 15.37 -3.01 11.18
C THR A 153 16.66 -2.47 10.55
N GLY A 154 17.62 -3.36 10.24
CA GLY A 154 18.87 -3.00 9.54
C GLY A 154 20.01 -2.40 10.41
N PHE A 155 19.86 -2.33 11.73
CA PHE A 155 20.88 -1.75 12.61
C PHE A 155 21.96 -2.77 12.98
N ARG A 156 23.19 -2.55 12.53
CA ARG A 156 24.38 -3.37 12.86
C ARG A 156 25.13 -2.85 14.09
N LYS A 157 25.12 -1.54 14.33
CA LYS A 157 25.76 -0.89 15.47
C LYS A 157 24.81 -0.86 16.66
N LYS A 158 25.21 -1.48 17.78
CA LYS A 158 24.38 -1.54 19.00
C LYS A 158 24.25 -0.17 19.68
N GLU A 159 25.33 0.60 19.75
CA GLU A 159 25.36 1.94 20.36
C GLU A 159 24.36 2.90 19.72
N GLU A 160 24.32 2.92 18.38
CA GLU A 160 23.39 3.73 17.60
C GLU A 160 21.93 3.33 17.85
N LEU A 161 21.64 2.03 17.89
CA LEU A 161 20.31 1.52 18.21
C LEU A 161 19.88 1.90 19.64
N VAL A 162 20.79 1.78 20.63
CA VAL A 162 20.52 2.20 22.01
C VAL A 162 20.23 3.70 22.08
N ARG A 163 21.00 4.54 21.37
CA ARG A 163 20.76 5.99 21.31
C ARG A 163 19.38 6.32 20.74
N LEU A 164 19.01 5.72 19.60
CA LEU A 164 17.68 5.89 19.01
C LEU A 164 16.57 5.42 19.94
N VAL A 165 16.76 4.27 20.60
CA VAL A 165 15.83 3.71 21.59
C VAL A 165 15.59 4.67 22.76
N THR A 166 16.66 5.24 23.31
CA THR A 166 16.59 6.22 24.40
C THR A 166 15.83 7.48 23.99
N LEU A 167 16.15 8.05 22.82
CA LEU A 167 15.44 9.24 22.32
C LEU A 167 13.94 8.99 22.10
N VAL A 168 13.57 7.85 21.52
CA VAL A 168 12.16 7.48 21.31
C VAL A 168 11.43 7.34 22.65
N HIS A 169 12.04 6.72 23.67
CA HIS A 169 11.45 6.66 25.00
C HIS A 169 11.28 8.05 25.64
N HIS A 170 12.26 8.95 25.49
CA HIS A 170 12.16 10.33 25.98
C HIS A 170 11.11 11.18 25.24
N MET A 171 10.71 10.79 24.03
CA MET A 171 9.59 11.42 23.30
C MET A 171 8.23 10.73 23.53
N GLY A 172 8.16 9.74 24.43
CA GLY A 172 6.91 9.01 24.76
C GLY A 172 6.55 7.86 23.82
N GLY A 173 7.45 7.50 22.89
CA GLY A 173 7.25 6.37 21.99
C GLY A 173 7.51 5.02 22.65
N VAL A 174 6.76 4.00 22.23
CA VAL A 174 6.92 2.60 22.66
C VAL A 174 7.66 1.82 21.58
N ILE A 175 8.58 0.94 21.96
CA ILE A 175 9.39 0.18 21.01
C ILE A 175 9.05 -1.30 21.11
N ARG A 176 8.88 -1.96 19.96
CA ARG A 176 8.66 -3.41 19.87
C ARG A 176 9.78 -4.09 19.09
N LYS A 177 10.25 -5.21 19.65
CA LYS A 177 11.26 -6.07 19.01
C LYS A 177 10.72 -6.70 17.73
N ASP A 178 9.50 -7.21 17.77
CA ASP A 178 8.87 -7.95 16.68
C ASP A 178 7.81 -7.10 15.98
N PHE A 179 7.75 -7.20 14.65
CA PHE A 179 6.82 -6.45 13.83
C PHE A 179 5.42 -7.05 13.91
N ASN A 180 4.40 -6.21 14.13
CA ASN A 180 3.01 -6.62 14.35
C ASN A 180 2.07 -5.46 13.96
N SER A 181 0.77 -5.73 13.83
CA SER A 181 -0.23 -4.74 13.42
C SER A 181 -0.42 -3.55 14.37
N LYS A 182 0.16 -3.55 15.58
CA LYS A 182 0.17 -2.38 16.47
C LYS A 182 1.36 -1.44 16.21
N VAL A 183 2.30 -1.80 15.35
CA VAL A 183 3.44 -0.93 14.98
C VAL A 183 2.93 0.17 14.07
N THR A 184 3.12 1.44 14.47
CA THR A 184 2.69 2.60 13.69
C THR A 184 3.77 3.06 12.71
N HIS A 185 5.06 2.89 13.05
CA HIS A 185 6.19 3.30 12.20
C HIS A 185 7.32 2.27 12.24
N LEU A 186 7.92 1.96 11.09
CA LEU A 186 9.13 1.15 10.99
C LEU A 186 10.34 2.07 10.74
N VAL A 187 11.35 2.03 11.61
CA VAL A 187 12.62 2.71 11.37
C VAL A 187 13.59 1.74 10.70
N ALA A 188 14.04 2.07 9.49
CA ALA A 188 14.87 1.20 8.67
C ALA A 188 16.20 1.84 8.28
N ASN A 189 17.30 1.17 8.65
CA ASN A 189 18.66 1.50 8.19
C ASN A 189 19.13 0.58 7.03
N CYS A 190 18.32 -0.40 6.64
CA CYS A 190 18.52 -1.22 5.45
C CYS A 190 17.16 -1.56 4.83
N THR A 191 17.04 -1.45 3.51
CA THR A 191 15.84 -1.84 2.75
C THR A 191 15.70 -3.37 2.60
N GLN A 192 16.79 -4.11 2.70
CA GLN A 192 16.80 -5.58 2.63
C GLN A 192 16.49 -6.23 3.99
N GLY A 193 15.21 -6.47 4.29
CA GLY A 193 14.81 -7.22 5.47
C GLY A 193 13.33 -7.62 5.50
N GLU A 194 13.01 -8.73 6.17
CA GLU A 194 11.64 -9.25 6.19
C GLU A 194 10.64 -8.27 6.83
N LYS A 195 11.04 -7.62 7.93
CA LYS A 195 10.22 -6.57 8.57
C LYS A 195 9.91 -5.40 7.61
N PHE A 196 10.83 -5.06 6.72
CA PHE A 196 10.63 -4.02 5.71
C PHE A 196 9.60 -4.48 4.68
N ARG A 197 9.73 -5.69 4.13
CA ARG A 197 8.75 -6.28 3.19
C ARG A 197 7.34 -6.33 3.79
N VAL A 198 7.22 -6.75 5.06
CA VAL A 198 5.91 -6.80 5.75
C VAL A 198 5.36 -5.40 6.01
N ALA A 199 6.19 -4.42 6.37
CA ALA A 199 5.75 -3.03 6.55
C ALA A 199 5.23 -2.40 5.25
N VAL A 200 5.94 -2.56 4.12
CA VAL A 200 5.45 -2.16 2.78
C VAL A 200 4.11 -2.86 2.49
N SER A 201 4.00 -4.16 2.76
CA SER A 201 2.76 -4.92 2.51
C SER A 201 1.58 -4.35 3.30
N LEU A 202 1.78 -3.97 4.57
CA LEU A 202 0.76 -3.32 5.40
C LEU A 202 0.56 -1.83 5.11
N GLY A 203 1.44 -1.18 4.35
CA GLY A 203 1.43 0.28 4.17
C GLY A 203 1.89 1.06 5.41
N THR A 204 2.59 0.41 6.34
CA THR A 204 3.14 1.06 7.54
C THR A 204 4.27 2.03 7.14
N PRO A 205 4.24 3.31 7.52
CA PRO A 205 5.28 4.28 7.21
C PRO A 205 6.70 3.79 7.57
N ILE A 206 7.62 3.88 6.61
CA ILE A 206 9.01 3.48 6.78
C ILE A 206 9.90 4.74 6.83
N MET A 207 10.52 4.94 7.98
CA MET A 207 11.24 6.14 8.37
C MET A 207 12.75 5.90 8.40
N LYS A 208 13.53 6.91 8.01
CA LYS A 208 14.98 6.92 8.19
C LYS A 208 15.36 7.17 9.67
N PRO A 209 16.57 6.78 10.12
CA PRO A 209 17.03 7.07 11.49
C PRO A 209 17.05 8.58 11.82
N GLU A 210 17.30 9.44 10.83
CA GLU A 210 17.37 10.90 10.97
C GLU A 210 16.06 11.51 11.47
N TRP A 211 14.91 10.90 11.18
CA TRP A 211 13.59 11.32 11.68
C TRP A 211 13.57 11.45 13.20
N ILE A 212 14.15 10.49 13.93
CA ILE A 212 14.20 10.50 15.40
C ILE A 212 15.10 11.65 15.90
N TYR A 213 16.24 11.89 15.25
CA TYR A 213 17.14 12.98 15.63
C TYR A 213 16.54 14.35 15.35
N LYS A 214 15.88 14.54 14.20
CA LYS A 214 15.19 15.79 13.86
C LYS A 214 13.94 16.04 14.69
N ALA A 215 13.20 14.99 15.07
CA ALA A 215 12.13 15.12 16.05
C ALA A 215 12.67 15.56 17.43
N TRP A 216 13.83 15.05 17.85
CA TRP A 216 14.48 15.43 19.11
C TRP A 216 15.08 16.84 19.09
N GLU A 217 15.56 17.33 17.95
CA GLU A 217 15.94 18.75 17.81
C GLU A 217 14.74 19.68 18.06
N ARG A 218 13.55 19.30 17.58
CA ARG A 218 12.29 20.05 17.72
C ARG A 218 11.52 19.78 19.02
N ARG A 219 12.11 19.08 20.00
CA ARG A 219 11.45 18.65 21.26
C ARG A 219 10.87 19.77 22.14
N ASN A 220 11.29 21.02 21.91
CA ASN A 220 10.85 22.22 22.65
C ASN A 220 9.79 23.03 21.90
N GLU A 221 9.40 22.62 20.69
CA GLU A 221 8.31 23.27 19.96
C GLU A 221 6.95 22.85 20.55
N GLN A 222 6.10 23.85 20.82
CA GLN A 222 4.74 23.60 21.29
C GLN A 222 3.90 22.96 20.19
N ASP A 223 3.04 22.01 20.57
CA ASP A 223 2.20 21.18 19.68
C ASP A 223 2.93 20.36 18.59
N PHE A 224 4.26 20.27 18.61
CA PHE A 224 5.00 19.44 17.65
C PHE A 224 4.80 17.94 17.88
N CYS A 225 4.20 17.27 16.90
CA CYS A 225 4.06 15.81 16.81
C CYS A 225 4.84 15.26 15.61
N ALA A 226 5.72 14.28 15.85
CA ALA A 226 6.61 13.70 14.84
C ALA A 226 5.88 12.81 13.80
N ALA A 227 4.58 12.53 14.00
CA ALA A 227 3.75 11.76 13.09
C ALA A 227 2.97 12.61 12.06
N VAL A 228 3.03 13.95 12.17
CA VAL A 228 2.41 14.87 11.20
C VAL A 228 2.95 14.60 9.80
N ASP A 229 2.04 14.48 8.83
CA ASP A 229 2.34 14.02 7.46
C ASP A 229 3.45 14.83 6.78
N ASP A 230 3.45 16.16 6.89
CA ASP A 230 4.49 17.03 6.28
C ASP A 230 5.91 16.68 6.79
N PHE A 231 6.07 16.63 8.11
CA PHE A 231 7.35 16.27 8.74
C PHE A 231 7.69 14.80 8.53
N ARG A 232 6.70 13.91 8.51
CA ARG A 232 6.91 12.49 8.22
C ARG A 232 7.44 12.33 6.79
N ASN A 233 6.85 12.99 5.81
CA ASN A 233 7.19 12.81 4.40
C ASN A 233 8.64 13.22 4.08
N GLU A 234 9.19 14.24 4.75
CA GLU A 234 10.60 14.65 4.62
C GLU A 234 11.60 13.52 4.99
N PHE A 235 11.28 12.71 6.00
CA PHE A 235 12.18 11.66 6.52
C PHE A 235 11.77 10.22 6.18
N LYS A 236 10.86 10.03 5.22
CA LYS A 236 10.57 8.70 4.67
C LYS A 236 11.80 8.08 4.01
N VAL A 237 11.88 6.75 4.04
CA VAL A 237 12.85 6.01 3.21
C VAL A 237 12.35 6.05 1.76
N PRO A 238 13.10 6.67 0.83
CA PRO A 238 12.62 6.82 -0.54
C PRO A 238 12.59 5.46 -1.25
N PRO A 239 11.71 5.28 -2.26
CA PRO A 239 11.43 3.97 -2.86
C PRO A 239 12.66 3.22 -3.36
N PHE A 240 13.66 3.92 -3.90
CA PHE A 240 14.86 3.30 -4.45
C PHE A 240 16.12 3.49 -3.58
N GLN A 241 15.97 3.72 -2.27
CA GLN A 241 17.09 3.76 -1.32
C GLN A 241 17.97 2.49 -1.44
N ASP A 242 19.27 2.71 -1.60
CA ASP A 242 20.31 1.69 -1.82
C ASP A 242 20.09 0.80 -3.06
N CYS A 243 19.21 1.21 -3.98
CA CYS A 243 18.95 0.50 -5.23
C CYS A 243 19.78 1.12 -6.35
N ILE A 244 20.47 0.24 -7.07
CA ILE A 244 21.10 0.52 -8.36
C ILE A 244 20.25 -0.19 -9.43
N LEU A 245 19.60 0.59 -10.30
CA LEU A 245 18.71 0.12 -11.35
C LEU A 245 19.41 0.11 -12.71
N SER A 246 18.86 -0.68 -13.64
CA SER A 246 19.23 -0.69 -15.05
C SER A 246 17.98 -1.05 -15.88
N PHE A 247 17.90 -0.54 -17.11
CA PHE A 247 16.69 -0.60 -17.94
C PHE A 247 16.93 -1.32 -19.25
N LEU A 248 15.98 -2.16 -19.68
CA LEU A 248 16.07 -2.95 -20.91
C LEU A 248 14.71 -3.06 -21.63
N GLY A 249 14.70 -2.72 -22.92
CA GLY A 249 13.53 -2.87 -23.80
C GLY A 249 12.71 -1.59 -24.01
N PHE A 250 13.10 -0.48 -23.38
CA PHE A 250 12.47 0.84 -23.53
C PHE A 250 13.14 1.65 -24.64
N SER A 251 12.45 2.68 -25.16
CA SER A 251 13.08 3.70 -26.01
C SER A 251 14.06 4.57 -25.23
N ASP A 252 14.96 5.28 -25.92
CA ASP A 252 15.95 6.16 -25.26
C ASP A 252 15.28 7.31 -24.47
N GLU A 253 14.12 7.80 -24.92
CA GLU A 253 13.34 8.84 -24.23
C GLU A 253 12.69 8.30 -22.95
N GLU A 254 11.96 7.19 -23.03
CA GLU A 254 11.36 6.51 -21.87
C GLU A 254 12.43 6.13 -20.85
N LYS A 255 13.55 5.58 -21.31
CA LYS A 255 14.69 5.22 -20.47
C LYS A 255 15.26 6.44 -19.75
N THR A 256 15.46 7.56 -20.44
CA THR A 256 15.98 8.78 -19.81
C THR A 256 15.04 9.28 -18.71
N ASN A 257 13.73 9.28 -18.98
CA ASN A 257 12.71 9.64 -17.98
C ASN A 257 12.72 8.69 -16.76
N MET A 258 12.94 7.39 -16.97
CA MET A 258 13.09 6.40 -15.88
C MET A 258 14.39 6.59 -15.09
N GLU A 259 15.50 6.96 -15.75
CA GLU A 259 16.78 7.27 -15.13
C GLU A 259 16.68 8.52 -14.23
N GLU A 260 16.06 9.61 -14.72
CA GLU A 260 15.79 10.83 -13.94
C GLU A 260 14.88 10.55 -12.72
N MET A 261 13.78 9.81 -12.93
CA MET A 261 12.87 9.41 -11.85
C MET A 261 13.56 8.51 -10.80
N THR A 262 14.54 7.71 -11.22
CA THR A 262 15.32 6.86 -10.29
C THR A 262 16.15 7.70 -9.32
N GLU A 263 16.83 8.75 -9.82
CA GLU A 263 17.61 9.65 -8.98
C GLU A 263 16.72 10.50 -8.07
N MET A 264 15.58 10.99 -8.59
CA MET A 264 14.57 11.71 -7.81
C MET A 264 14.06 10.88 -6.62
N GLN A 265 13.86 9.57 -6.83
CA GLN A 265 13.39 8.62 -5.82
C GLN A 265 14.54 8.00 -4.98
N GLY A 266 15.67 8.70 -4.88
CA GLY A 266 16.80 8.35 -3.99
C GLY A 266 17.60 7.12 -4.41
N GLY A 267 17.37 6.60 -5.61
CA GLY A 267 18.13 5.51 -6.21
C GLY A 267 19.31 6.00 -7.04
N LYS A 268 19.95 5.06 -7.72
CA LYS A 268 20.95 5.31 -8.76
C LYS A 268 20.67 4.41 -9.94
N TYR A 269 21.08 4.82 -11.14
CA TYR A 269 21.09 3.94 -12.31
C TYR A 269 22.53 3.68 -12.76
N LEU A 270 22.73 2.57 -13.48
CA LEU A 270 23.98 2.24 -14.16
C LEU A 270 23.69 1.63 -15.54
N PRO A 271 24.67 1.68 -16.46
CA PRO A 271 24.56 1.00 -17.75
C PRO A 271 24.23 -0.49 -17.61
N LEU A 272 23.51 -1.01 -18.61
CA LEU A 272 23.09 -2.40 -18.69
C LEU A 272 24.28 -3.37 -18.53
N GLY A 273 24.18 -4.29 -17.56
CA GLY A 273 25.16 -5.36 -17.36
C GLY A 273 26.26 -5.07 -16.33
N ASP A 274 26.23 -3.95 -15.59
CA ASP A 274 27.16 -3.72 -14.48
C ASP A 274 26.89 -4.66 -13.30
N GLU A 275 27.94 -5.29 -12.74
CA GLU A 275 27.83 -6.23 -11.61
C GLU A 275 27.29 -5.59 -10.32
N ARG A 276 27.35 -4.26 -10.22
CA ARG A 276 26.83 -3.48 -9.08
C ARG A 276 25.32 -3.26 -9.15
N CYS A 277 24.68 -3.55 -10.28
CA CYS A 277 23.23 -3.43 -10.41
C CYS A 277 22.51 -4.37 -9.43
N THR A 278 21.54 -3.80 -8.73
CA THR A 278 20.67 -4.52 -7.79
C THR A 278 19.41 -5.01 -8.48
N HIS A 279 18.88 -4.24 -9.44
CA HIS A 279 17.70 -4.59 -10.21
C HIS A 279 17.91 -4.30 -11.70
N LEU A 280 17.28 -5.11 -12.54
CA LEU A 280 17.13 -4.93 -13.97
C LEU A 280 15.62 -4.86 -14.27
N VAL A 281 15.14 -3.70 -14.69
CA VAL A 281 13.75 -3.49 -15.09
C VAL A 281 13.60 -3.80 -16.59
N VAL A 282 12.65 -4.67 -16.93
CA VAL A 282 12.44 -5.13 -18.32
C VAL A 282 11.02 -4.88 -18.83
N GLU A 283 10.93 -4.48 -20.10
CA GLU A 283 9.69 -4.40 -20.88
C GLU A 283 9.32 -5.80 -21.41
N GLU A 284 8.42 -6.51 -20.73
CA GLU A 284 8.05 -7.90 -21.06
C GLU A 284 7.49 -8.09 -22.48
N ASN A 285 6.83 -7.05 -23.02
CA ASN A 285 6.22 -7.11 -24.34
C ASN A 285 7.26 -7.12 -25.48
N ILE A 286 8.45 -6.59 -25.20
CA ILE A 286 9.53 -6.41 -26.19
C ILE A 286 10.67 -7.41 -25.95
N VAL A 287 11.06 -7.62 -24.68
CA VAL A 287 12.18 -8.47 -24.28
C VAL A 287 11.75 -9.93 -24.18
N LYS A 288 12.24 -10.77 -25.10
CA LYS A 288 11.97 -12.23 -25.13
C LYS A 288 13.09 -13.08 -24.51
N ASP A 289 14.31 -12.55 -24.54
CA ASP A 289 15.51 -13.17 -24.00
C ASP A 289 16.41 -12.09 -23.39
N LEU A 290 17.05 -12.39 -22.26
CA LEU A 290 18.01 -11.49 -21.64
C LEU A 290 19.36 -11.55 -22.39
N PRO A 291 20.01 -10.40 -22.67
CA PRO A 291 21.27 -10.36 -23.40
C PRO A 291 22.50 -10.82 -22.58
N PHE A 292 22.32 -11.07 -21.28
CA PHE A 292 23.35 -11.59 -20.37
C PHE A 292 22.72 -12.52 -19.33
N GLU A 293 23.54 -13.38 -18.73
CA GLU A 293 23.10 -14.27 -17.64
C GLU A 293 23.14 -13.50 -16.30
N PRO A 294 22.00 -13.34 -15.60
CA PRO A 294 21.92 -12.50 -14.41
C PRO A 294 22.69 -13.12 -13.23
N SER A 295 23.34 -12.28 -12.43
CA SER A 295 23.98 -12.74 -11.20
C SER A 295 22.92 -13.19 -10.18
N LYS A 296 23.26 -14.12 -9.28
CA LYS A 296 22.35 -14.63 -8.23
C LYS A 296 21.86 -13.57 -7.22
N LYS A 297 22.33 -12.32 -7.34
CA LYS A 297 21.95 -11.18 -6.49
C LYS A 297 21.21 -10.07 -7.26
N LEU A 298 21.12 -10.18 -8.58
CA LEU A 298 20.41 -9.23 -9.44
C LEU A 298 18.93 -9.64 -9.52
N TYR A 299 18.02 -8.73 -9.15
CA TYR A 299 16.59 -8.92 -9.35
C TYR A 299 16.20 -8.50 -10.76
N VAL A 300 15.79 -9.44 -11.61
CA VAL A 300 15.18 -9.12 -12.91
C VAL A 300 13.68 -8.96 -12.71
N VAL A 301 13.15 -7.77 -12.96
CA VAL A 301 11.77 -7.38 -12.61
C VAL A 301 11.03 -6.72 -13.78
N LYS A 302 9.71 -6.89 -13.79
CA LYS A 302 8.78 -6.24 -14.73
C LYS A 302 8.76 -4.72 -14.56
N GLN A 303 8.40 -3.98 -15.60
CA GLN A 303 8.16 -2.53 -15.51
C GLN A 303 7.13 -2.12 -14.43
N GLU A 304 6.14 -2.98 -14.15
CA GLU A 304 5.13 -2.77 -13.11
C GLU A 304 5.74 -2.59 -11.71
N TRP A 305 6.89 -3.21 -11.43
CA TRP A 305 7.60 -3.04 -10.16
C TRP A 305 8.10 -1.61 -9.96
N PHE A 306 8.60 -0.99 -11.04
CA PHE A 306 9.15 0.36 -11.01
C PHE A 306 8.03 1.38 -10.76
N TRP A 307 6.99 1.36 -11.59
CA TRP A 307 5.84 2.27 -11.46
C TRP A 307 5.05 2.02 -10.18
N GLY A 308 4.85 0.76 -9.78
CA GLY A 308 4.20 0.41 -8.52
C GLY A 308 4.99 0.88 -7.28
N SER A 309 6.33 0.87 -7.32
CA SER A 309 7.16 1.40 -6.22
C SER A 309 7.04 2.92 -6.08
N ILE A 310 6.93 3.63 -7.21
CA ILE A 310 6.72 5.09 -7.24
C ILE A 310 5.30 5.41 -6.76
N GLN A 311 4.28 4.73 -7.29
CA GLN A 311 2.87 4.97 -6.95
C GLN A 311 2.55 4.69 -5.48
N MET A 312 3.17 3.68 -4.86
CA MET A 312 3.00 3.41 -3.42
C MET A 312 3.86 4.29 -2.52
N ASP A 313 4.75 5.11 -3.11
CA ASP A 313 5.85 5.82 -2.43
C ASP A 313 6.61 4.93 -1.42
N ALA A 314 6.90 3.70 -1.86
CA ALA A 314 7.59 2.66 -1.11
C ALA A 314 8.06 1.54 -2.04
N ARG A 315 9.26 1.00 -1.80
CA ARG A 315 9.85 -0.11 -2.58
C ARG A 315 8.92 -1.34 -2.63
N ALA A 316 8.41 -1.67 -3.82
CA ALA A 316 7.58 -2.84 -4.02
C ALA A 316 8.35 -4.17 -3.81
N GLY A 317 7.65 -5.22 -3.36
CA GLY A 317 8.25 -6.54 -3.16
C GLY A 317 8.58 -7.24 -4.48
N GLU A 318 9.87 -7.43 -4.77
CA GLU A 318 10.40 -7.90 -6.05
C GLU A 318 9.83 -9.26 -6.46
N THR A 319 9.56 -10.13 -5.48
CA THR A 319 9.09 -11.51 -5.68
C THR A 319 7.77 -11.63 -6.45
N MET A 320 6.92 -10.61 -6.43
CA MET A 320 5.65 -10.59 -7.20
C MET A 320 5.83 -10.17 -8.65
N TYR A 321 6.96 -9.53 -8.96
CA TYR A 321 7.25 -8.92 -10.26
C TYR A 321 8.52 -9.49 -10.89
N LEU A 322 8.96 -10.68 -10.48
CA LEU A 322 10.10 -11.34 -11.11
C LEU A 322 9.78 -11.63 -12.58
N TYR A 323 10.72 -11.32 -13.46
CA TYR A 323 10.65 -11.70 -14.86
C TYR A 323 10.95 -13.19 -14.98
N GLU A 324 9.90 -14.00 -15.16
CA GLU A 324 10.07 -15.37 -15.59
C GLU A 324 10.29 -15.39 -17.10
N LYS A 325 11.44 -15.94 -17.53
CA LYS A 325 11.67 -16.22 -18.95
C LYS A 325 10.50 -17.03 -19.47
N ALA A 326 9.92 -16.58 -20.59
CA ALA A 326 8.93 -17.33 -21.36
C ALA A 326 9.58 -18.55 -22.05
N ASN A 327 10.16 -19.44 -21.26
CA ASN A 327 10.37 -20.83 -21.62
C ASN A 327 8.98 -21.38 -21.91
N THR A 328 8.65 -21.49 -23.19
CA THR A 328 7.66 -22.44 -23.63
C THR A 328 8.26 -23.84 -23.42
N PRO A 329 7.80 -24.64 -22.44
CA PRO A 329 7.46 -25.97 -22.84
C PRO A 329 6.42 -25.77 -23.95
N GLU A 330 6.71 -26.25 -25.16
CA GLU A 330 5.64 -26.46 -26.14
C GLU A 330 4.48 -27.08 -25.39
N LEU A 331 3.30 -26.46 -25.47
CA LEU A 331 2.16 -26.86 -24.67
C LEU A 331 1.92 -28.36 -24.90
N LYS A 332 2.39 -29.20 -23.97
CA LYS A 332 2.14 -30.64 -23.99
C LYS A 332 0.64 -30.73 -23.85
N LYS A 333 -0.04 -30.85 -25.00
CA LYS A 333 -1.49 -30.90 -25.11
C LYS A 333 -1.96 -31.85 -24.03
N SER A 334 -2.56 -31.29 -22.99
CA SER A 334 -3.14 -32.09 -21.93
C SER A 334 -4.10 -33.03 -22.62
N VAL A 335 -3.82 -34.33 -22.53
CA VAL A 335 -4.58 -35.38 -23.23
C VAL A 335 -5.90 -35.53 -22.48
N SER A 336 -6.78 -34.55 -22.67
CA SER A 336 -8.17 -34.65 -22.27
C SER A 336 -8.84 -35.63 -23.20
N MET A 337 -8.91 -36.87 -22.72
CA MET A 337 -9.48 -38.03 -23.40
C MET A 337 -10.96 -37.82 -23.70
N LEU A 338 -11.29 -37.25 -24.87
CA LEU A 338 -12.64 -37.28 -25.46
C LEU A 338 -12.60 -36.88 -26.95
N SER A 339 -11.79 -37.58 -27.76
CA SER A 339 -11.82 -37.47 -29.22
C SER A 339 -12.81 -38.48 -29.82
N LEU A 340 -13.98 -38.00 -30.24
CA LEU A 340 -14.88 -38.73 -31.14
C LEU A 340 -14.60 -38.29 -32.59
N ASN A 341 -14.31 -39.28 -33.43
CA ASN A 341 -13.76 -39.08 -34.78
C ASN A 341 -14.75 -38.42 -35.75
N THR A 342 -14.29 -37.43 -36.52
CA THR A 342 -14.93 -37.05 -37.81
C THR A 342 -13.86 -36.81 -38.89
N PRO A 343 -14.07 -37.30 -40.13
CA PRO A 343 -13.02 -37.29 -41.14
C PRO A 343 -12.94 -35.97 -41.94
N ASN A 344 -11.72 -35.41 -41.97
CA ASN A 344 -11.03 -34.85 -43.13
C ASN A 344 -11.87 -34.18 -44.24
N SER A 345 -11.85 -32.84 -44.31
CA SER A 345 -12.14 -32.12 -45.56
C SER A 345 -11.34 -30.82 -45.70
N ASN A 346 -10.15 -30.93 -46.29
CA ASN A 346 -9.26 -29.79 -46.59
C ASN A 346 -9.82 -28.78 -47.64
N ARG A 347 -11.08 -28.94 -48.10
CA ARG A 347 -11.66 -28.13 -49.19
C ARG A 347 -12.23 -26.77 -48.75
N LYS A 348 -12.54 -26.57 -47.46
CA LYS A 348 -13.15 -25.30 -46.96
C LYS A 348 -12.14 -24.21 -46.58
N ARG A 349 -10.90 -24.55 -46.18
CA ARG A 349 -9.90 -23.57 -45.72
C ARG A 349 -9.35 -22.66 -46.82
N ARG A 350 -9.47 -23.05 -48.11
CA ARG A 350 -8.97 -22.26 -49.25
C ARG A 350 -9.86 -21.04 -49.56
N ARG A 351 -11.19 -21.21 -49.57
CA ARG A 351 -12.15 -20.12 -49.82
C ARG A 351 -12.03 -18.98 -48.78
N LEU A 352 -11.86 -19.31 -47.50
CA LEU A 352 -11.78 -18.28 -46.44
C LEU A 352 -10.55 -17.37 -46.60
N LYS A 353 -9.43 -17.88 -47.14
CA LYS A 353 -8.24 -17.06 -47.45
C LYS A 353 -8.42 -16.20 -48.69
N GLU A 354 -9.12 -16.68 -49.73
CA GLU A 354 -9.40 -15.89 -50.93
C GLU A 354 -10.35 -14.72 -50.64
N THR A 355 -11.40 -14.92 -49.83
CA THR A 355 -12.33 -13.85 -49.46
C THR A 355 -11.68 -12.75 -48.61
N LEU A 356 -10.77 -13.12 -47.70
CA LEU A 356 -10.08 -12.15 -46.85
C LEU A 356 -9.06 -11.31 -47.65
N ALA A 357 -8.41 -11.91 -48.65
CA ALA A 357 -7.49 -11.20 -49.56
C ALA A 357 -8.20 -10.26 -50.56
N GLN A 358 -9.49 -10.45 -50.82
CA GLN A 358 -10.29 -9.54 -51.65
C GLN A 358 -10.75 -8.29 -50.87
N LEU A 359 -11.16 -8.45 -49.61
CA LEU A 359 -11.57 -7.32 -48.76
C LEU A 359 -10.42 -6.37 -48.40
N SER A 360 -9.17 -6.87 -48.37
CA SER A 360 -7.97 -6.05 -48.09
C SER A 360 -7.45 -5.24 -49.29
N ARG A 361 -8.24 -5.07 -50.36
CA ARG A 361 -7.89 -4.26 -51.55
C ARG A 361 -8.89 -3.17 -51.91
N GLU A 362 -9.93 -2.94 -51.11
CA GLU A 362 -10.97 -1.93 -51.40
C GLU A 362 -10.85 -0.62 -50.60
N THR A 363 -9.91 -0.51 -49.65
CA THR A 363 -9.60 0.77 -48.99
C THR A 363 -8.54 1.56 -49.76
N ASP A 364 -8.95 2.20 -50.86
CA ASP A 364 -8.39 3.50 -51.27
C ASP A 364 -9.23 4.21 -52.36
N VAL A 365 -9.27 5.55 -52.29
CA VAL A 365 -9.79 6.53 -53.29
C VAL A 365 -11.32 6.76 -53.48
N SER A 366 -11.80 7.84 -52.83
CA SER A 366 -12.71 8.92 -53.30
C SER A 366 -14.13 8.64 -53.91
N PRO A 367 -15.19 9.37 -53.48
CA PRO A 367 -16.59 9.06 -53.84
C PRO A 367 -17.19 9.91 -54.99
N PHE A 368 -16.80 9.69 -56.26
CA PHE A 368 -17.58 10.18 -57.42
C PHE A 368 -17.52 9.23 -58.64
N PRO A 369 -18.66 8.86 -59.26
CA PRO A 369 -18.68 7.88 -60.36
C PRO A 369 -18.67 8.51 -61.76
N PRO A 370 -17.72 8.18 -62.66
CA PRO A 370 -17.80 8.50 -64.08
C PRO A 370 -18.43 7.34 -64.87
N ARG A 371 -19.77 7.32 -65.01
CA ARG A 371 -20.45 6.38 -65.92
C ARG A 371 -20.80 7.05 -67.25
N LYS A 372 -19.94 6.87 -68.27
CA LYS A 372 -20.35 7.02 -69.67
C LYS A 372 -21.33 5.90 -70.04
N ARG A 373 -22.51 6.25 -70.54
CA ARG A 373 -23.30 5.45 -71.49
C ARG A 373 -23.84 6.37 -72.59
N PRO A 374 -24.15 5.85 -73.79
CA PRO A 374 -24.57 6.66 -74.92
C PRO A 374 -25.99 7.24 -74.73
N SER A 375 -26.29 8.28 -75.50
CA SER A 375 -27.49 9.13 -75.43
C SER A 375 -28.78 8.48 -75.97
N ALA A 376 -29.87 9.26 -75.84
CA ALA A 376 -31.22 9.13 -76.41
C ALA A 376 -32.23 8.30 -75.57
N GLU A 377 -33.49 8.71 -75.38
CA GLU A 377 -34.19 9.99 -75.66
C GLU A 377 -35.55 9.97 -74.92
N HIS A 378 -36.12 11.15 -74.57
CA HIS A 378 -37.53 11.34 -74.10
C HIS A 378 -37.96 10.64 -72.75
N SER A 379 -39.01 11.03 -72.00
CA SER A 379 -39.75 12.29 -71.81
C SER A 379 -40.71 12.18 -70.58
N LEU A 380 -40.75 13.21 -69.72
CA LEU A 380 -41.89 13.70 -68.88
C LEU A 380 -42.44 12.95 -67.62
N SER A 381 -42.83 13.79 -66.64
CA SER A 381 -43.90 13.68 -65.60
C SER A 381 -43.71 12.74 -64.39
N ILE A 382 -43.59 13.25 -63.14
CA ILE A 382 -44.65 13.72 -62.19
C ILE A 382 -45.46 12.56 -61.57
N GLY A 383 -45.64 12.42 -60.24
CA GLY A 383 -45.21 13.23 -59.07
C GLY A 383 -45.97 12.84 -57.77
N SER A 384 -45.76 13.58 -56.67
CA SER A 384 -46.41 13.46 -55.33
C SER A 384 -45.99 12.23 -54.48
N LEU A 385 -45.38 12.32 -53.29
CA LEU A 385 -45.70 13.03 -52.01
C LEU A 385 -46.85 12.40 -51.19
N LEU A 386 -46.46 11.85 -50.01
CA LEU A 386 -47.17 11.82 -48.71
C LEU A 386 -48.53 11.03 -48.66
N ASP A 387 -49.09 10.58 -47.53
CA ASP A 387 -48.76 10.80 -46.11
C ASP A 387 -49.24 9.64 -45.18
N ILE A 388 -48.52 9.46 -44.06
CA ILE A 388 -49.00 9.32 -42.66
C ILE A 388 -50.25 8.46 -42.27
N SER A 389 -49.97 7.39 -41.49
CA SER A 389 -50.66 6.91 -40.26
C SER A 389 -51.94 6.04 -40.25
N ASN A 390 -52.17 5.49 -39.05
CA ASN A 390 -53.42 4.99 -38.44
C ASN A 390 -53.85 3.52 -38.66
N THR A 391 -53.36 2.65 -37.77
CA THR A 391 -54.17 1.64 -37.04
C THR A 391 -55.32 2.31 -36.24
N PRO A 392 -56.36 1.60 -35.73
CA PRO A 392 -56.44 0.16 -35.46
C PRO A 392 -57.82 -0.52 -35.76
N GLU A 393 -57.97 -1.73 -35.21
CA GLU A 393 -59.21 -2.36 -34.67
C GLU A 393 -60.10 -3.32 -35.48
N SER A 394 -60.37 -4.43 -34.78
CA SER A 394 -61.63 -5.20 -34.71
C SER A 394 -61.98 -6.26 -35.78
N SER A 395 -61.95 -7.52 -35.30
CA SER A 395 -62.94 -8.59 -35.50
C SER A 395 -63.82 -8.65 -36.75
N ILE A 396 -63.91 -9.85 -37.35
CA ILE A 396 -65.12 -10.70 -37.35
C ILE A 396 -64.70 -12.15 -37.65
N ASN A 397 -65.40 -13.10 -37.02
CA ASN A 397 -65.13 -14.53 -37.11
C ASN A 397 -66.37 -15.25 -37.68
N TYR A 398 -66.26 -15.81 -38.88
CA TYR A 398 -67.13 -16.84 -39.47
C TYR A 398 -66.23 -17.56 -40.50
N GLY A 399 -66.15 -18.89 -40.61
CA GLY A 399 -67.06 -19.92 -40.10
C GLY A 399 -67.57 -20.73 -41.28
N ASP A 400 -66.80 -21.72 -41.75
CA ASP A 400 -67.30 -23.07 -42.07
C ASP A 400 -66.23 -23.99 -42.68
N THR A 401 -66.45 -25.29 -42.47
CA THR A 401 -65.71 -26.45 -43.01
C THR A 401 -66.66 -27.17 -44.01
N PRO A 402 -66.31 -28.27 -44.76
CA PRO A 402 -65.28 -29.27 -44.44
C PRO A 402 -64.62 -30.09 -45.59
N LYS A 403 -63.81 -31.08 -45.16
CA LYS A 403 -63.34 -32.30 -45.87
C LYS A 403 -62.27 -32.15 -46.96
N SER A 404 -61.05 -32.62 -46.67
CA SER A 404 -60.59 -33.94 -47.16
C SER A 404 -59.30 -34.40 -46.46
N CYS A 405 -59.04 -35.71 -46.44
CA CYS A 405 -57.92 -36.35 -45.76
C CYS A 405 -56.62 -36.31 -46.59
N THR A 406 -55.45 -36.29 -45.93
CA THR A 406 -54.52 -37.45 -45.88
C THR A 406 -53.24 -37.14 -45.08
N LYS A 407 -52.59 -38.18 -44.56
CA LYS A 407 -51.39 -38.09 -43.71
C LYS A 407 -50.11 -38.04 -44.55
N SER A 408 -49.12 -37.25 -44.15
CA SER A 408 -47.72 -37.72 -44.15
C SER A 408 -46.88 -36.97 -43.11
N SER A 409 -46.22 -37.73 -42.23
CA SER A 409 -45.28 -37.18 -41.25
C SER A 409 -43.98 -36.79 -41.94
N LYS A 410 -43.46 -35.60 -41.62
CA LYS A 410 -42.06 -35.22 -41.91
C LYS A 410 -41.48 -34.48 -40.71
N ASN A 411 -40.38 -35.02 -40.19
CA ASN A 411 -39.63 -34.43 -39.07
C ASN A 411 -39.18 -33.00 -39.41
N SER A 412 -39.79 -32.00 -38.77
CA SER A 412 -39.22 -30.66 -38.70
C SER A 412 -38.29 -30.57 -37.50
N THR A 413 -36.99 -30.71 -37.73
CA THR A 413 -35.99 -30.04 -36.87
C THR A 413 -36.40 -28.57 -36.72
N PRO A 414 -36.41 -27.99 -35.50
CA PRO A 414 -36.75 -26.59 -35.32
C PRO A 414 -35.67 -25.73 -35.99
N VAL A 415 -35.99 -25.24 -37.18
CA VAL A 415 -35.23 -24.14 -37.81
C VAL A 415 -35.35 -22.95 -36.86
N PRO A 416 -34.25 -22.32 -36.41
CA PRO A 416 -34.34 -21.12 -35.60
C PRO A 416 -35.22 -20.11 -36.33
N SER A 417 -36.24 -19.58 -35.66
CA SER A 417 -37.09 -18.55 -36.24
C SER A 417 -36.19 -17.43 -36.75
N LYS A 418 -36.29 -17.10 -38.03
CA LYS A 418 -35.53 -15.97 -38.60
C LYS A 418 -35.88 -14.75 -37.79
N GLN A 419 -34.95 -14.30 -36.97
CA GLN A 419 -35.12 -13.13 -36.13
C GLN A 419 -35.47 -11.94 -37.03
N SER A 420 -36.42 -11.12 -36.61
CA SER A 420 -36.79 -9.97 -37.43
C SER A 420 -35.60 -9.02 -37.54
N ALA A 421 -35.44 -8.36 -38.69
CA ALA A 421 -34.35 -7.40 -38.87
C ALA A 421 -34.34 -6.34 -37.75
N ARG A 422 -35.53 -5.92 -37.29
CA ARG A 422 -35.70 -5.02 -36.14
C ARG A 422 -35.18 -5.61 -34.82
N TRP A 423 -35.43 -6.89 -34.53
CA TRP A 423 -34.88 -7.55 -33.34
C TRP A 423 -33.35 -7.63 -33.40
N GLN A 424 -32.80 -7.89 -34.59
CA GLN A 424 -31.35 -8.02 -34.77
C GLN A 424 -30.65 -6.67 -34.57
N VAL A 425 -31.20 -5.57 -35.11
CA VAL A 425 -30.73 -4.19 -34.84
C VAL A 425 -30.90 -3.81 -33.37
N ALA A 426 -32.03 -4.13 -32.73
CA ALA A 426 -32.24 -3.83 -31.31
C ALA A 426 -31.25 -4.59 -30.40
N LYS A 427 -30.92 -5.85 -30.75
CA LYS A 427 -29.91 -6.64 -30.04
C LYS A 427 -28.49 -6.11 -30.26
N GLU A 428 -28.18 -5.63 -31.47
CA GLU A 428 -26.91 -4.99 -31.78
C GLU A 428 -26.73 -3.72 -30.95
N LEU A 429 -27.75 -2.85 -30.91
CA LEU A 429 -27.77 -1.64 -30.08
C LEU A 429 -27.61 -1.98 -28.58
N TYR A 430 -28.34 -2.97 -28.06
CA TYR A 430 -28.20 -3.43 -26.68
C TYR A 430 -26.77 -3.93 -26.38
N GLN A 431 -26.13 -4.61 -27.34
CA GLN A 431 -24.77 -5.11 -27.16
C GLN A 431 -23.73 -3.97 -27.21
N THR A 432 -23.88 -3.00 -28.10
CA THR A 432 -23.00 -1.81 -28.14
C THR A 432 -23.17 -0.96 -26.89
N GLU A 433 -24.41 -0.77 -26.43
CA GLU A 433 -24.72 -0.04 -25.20
C GLU A 433 -24.16 -0.76 -23.97
N SER A 434 -24.33 -2.08 -23.90
CA SER A 434 -23.73 -2.92 -22.86
C SER A 434 -22.21 -2.83 -22.83
N ASN A 435 -21.56 -2.82 -24.00
CA ASN A 435 -20.12 -2.65 -24.10
C ASN A 435 -19.70 -1.23 -23.67
N TYR A 436 -20.46 -0.20 -24.03
CA TYR A 436 -20.19 1.18 -23.68
C TYR A 436 -20.25 1.43 -22.17
N VAL A 437 -21.32 0.99 -21.49
CA VAL A 437 -21.40 1.10 -20.03
C VAL A 437 -20.32 0.28 -19.31
N ASN A 438 -19.90 -0.87 -19.87
CA ASN A 438 -18.80 -1.64 -19.30
C ASN A 438 -17.46 -0.89 -19.40
N ILE A 439 -17.20 -0.17 -20.50
CA ILE A 439 -16.00 0.69 -20.64
C ILE A 439 -16.07 1.86 -19.65
N LEU A 440 -17.21 2.55 -19.55
CA LEU A 440 -17.40 3.62 -18.57
C LEU A 440 -17.22 3.13 -17.12
N ALA A 441 -17.78 1.97 -16.77
CA ALA A 441 -17.56 1.34 -15.47
C ALA A 441 -16.07 1.02 -15.23
N THR A 442 -15.35 0.60 -16.27
CA THR A 442 -13.90 0.34 -16.17
C THR A 442 -13.12 1.64 -15.93
N VAL A 443 -13.49 2.74 -16.60
CA VAL A 443 -12.88 4.06 -16.37
C VAL A 443 -13.11 4.54 -14.93
N ILE A 444 -14.36 4.44 -14.45
CA ILE A 444 -14.72 4.87 -13.10
C ILE A 444 -14.02 4.00 -12.04
N GLN A 445 -14.07 2.66 -12.17
CA GLN A 445 -13.58 1.75 -11.14
C GLN A 445 -12.05 1.59 -11.10
N LEU A 446 -11.35 1.69 -12.24
CA LEU A 446 -9.89 1.51 -12.28
C LEU A 446 -9.09 2.81 -12.20
N PHE A 447 -9.71 3.96 -12.50
CA PHE A 447 -9.01 5.25 -12.50
C PHE A 447 -9.66 6.26 -11.55
N GLN A 448 -10.94 6.58 -11.72
CA GLN A 448 -11.56 7.66 -10.93
C GLN A 448 -11.62 7.31 -9.43
N VAL A 449 -12.24 6.18 -9.07
CA VAL A 449 -12.45 5.79 -7.67
C VAL A 449 -11.12 5.65 -6.91
N PRO A 450 -10.08 4.96 -7.41
CA PRO A 450 -8.78 4.87 -6.71
C PRO A 450 -8.06 6.22 -6.53
N LEU A 451 -8.35 7.22 -7.36
CA LEU A 451 -7.81 8.58 -7.23
C LEU A 451 -8.63 9.44 -6.25
N GLU A 452 -9.89 9.10 -6.01
CA GLU A 452 -10.79 9.77 -5.05
C GLU A 452 -10.75 9.16 -3.63
N GLU A 453 -10.14 7.98 -3.42
CA GLU A 453 -10.06 7.33 -2.10
C GLU A 453 -9.24 8.15 -1.08
N GLU A 454 -9.87 8.50 0.04
CA GLU A 454 -9.20 9.09 1.21
C GLU A 454 -8.31 8.04 1.91
N GLY A 455 -6.99 8.22 1.87
CA GLY A 455 -6.02 7.30 2.47
C GLY A 455 -5.08 6.57 1.51
N GLN A 456 -4.93 7.07 0.27
CA GLN A 456 -3.93 6.60 -0.70
C GLN A 456 -2.52 6.47 -0.09
N ARG A 457 -1.82 5.39 -0.45
CA ARG A 457 -0.44 5.12 -0.01
C ARG A 457 0.50 6.14 -0.66
N GLY A 458 1.09 7.03 0.15
CA GLY A 458 1.89 8.15 -0.34
C GLY A 458 1.18 9.51 -0.23
N GLY A 459 -0.13 9.53 0.03
CA GLY A 459 -0.97 10.72 -0.05
C GLY A 459 -1.76 10.80 -1.37
N PRO A 460 -2.57 11.84 -1.58
CA PRO A 460 -3.34 12.01 -2.81
C PRO A 460 -2.44 12.17 -4.04
N ILE A 461 -2.65 11.35 -5.08
CA ILE A 461 -1.83 11.38 -6.30
C ILE A 461 -2.10 12.63 -7.16
N LEU A 462 -3.33 13.14 -7.16
CA LEU A 462 -3.76 14.32 -7.90
C LEU A 462 -4.60 15.24 -7.01
N ALA A 463 -4.65 16.53 -7.35
CA ALA A 463 -5.56 17.45 -6.67
C ALA A 463 -7.03 17.14 -7.04
N PRO A 464 -8.00 17.33 -6.12
CA PRO A 464 -9.43 17.10 -6.42
C PRO A 464 -9.95 17.91 -7.62
N GLU A 465 -9.36 19.07 -7.87
CA GLU A 465 -9.66 19.95 -9.01
C GLU A 465 -9.21 19.34 -10.35
N GLU A 466 -8.08 18.66 -10.37
CA GLU A 466 -7.54 17.97 -11.55
C GLU A 466 -8.33 16.71 -11.84
N ILE A 467 -8.64 15.90 -10.82
CA ILE A 467 -9.52 14.72 -10.93
C ILE A 467 -10.87 15.15 -11.53
N LYS A 468 -11.47 16.21 -11.00
CA LYS A 468 -12.73 16.76 -11.53
C LYS A 468 -12.60 17.29 -12.97
N THR A 469 -11.44 17.80 -13.36
CA THR A 469 -11.17 18.25 -14.73
C THR A 469 -11.00 17.08 -15.71
N ILE A 470 -10.39 15.97 -15.26
CA ILE A 470 -10.15 14.76 -16.06
C ILE A 470 -11.44 13.94 -16.23
N PHE A 471 -12.17 13.68 -15.13
CA PHE A 471 -13.33 12.79 -15.14
C PHE A 471 -14.67 13.51 -15.30
N GLY A 472 -14.77 14.79 -14.92
CA GLY A 472 -15.92 15.66 -15.20
C GLY A 472 -17.28 15.04 -14.87
N SER A 473 -18.07 14.77 -15.90
CA SER A 473 -19.41 14.16 -15.83
C SER A 473 -19.45 12.71 -16.34
N ILE A 474 -18.32 12.00 -16.39
CA ILE A 474 -18.27 10.57 -16.76
C ILE A 474 -19.21 9.71 -15.88
N PRO A 475 -19.32 9.92 -14.54
CA PRO A 475 -20.31 9.24 -13.72
C PRO A 475 -21.76 9.51 -14.16
N ASP A 476 -22.13 10.77 -14.44
CA ASP A 476 -23.49 11.12 -14.88
C ASP A 476 -23.84 10.46 -16.22
N ILE A 477 -22.87 10.40 -17.15
CA ILE A 477 -23.01 9.73 -18.45
C ILE A 477 -23.20 8.22 -18.23
N PHE A 478 -22.41 7.59 -17.37
CA PHE A 478 -22.58 6.17 -17.01
C PHE A 478 -23.97 5.88 -16.44
N ASP A 479 -24.47 6.77 -15.59
CA ASP A 479 -25.79 6.67 -14.96
C ASP A 479 -26.95 6.78 -15.96
N VAL A 480 -26.80 7.60 -16.99
CA VAL A 480 -27.79 7.74 -18.08
C VAL A 480 -27.75 6.51 -19.00
N HIS A 481 -26.57 6.11 -19.47
CA HIS A 481 -26.44 4.97 -20.39
C HIS A 481 -26.80 3.62 -19.71
N THR A 482 -26.60 3.50 -18.40
CA THR A 482 -27.07 2.35 -17.61
C THR A 482 -28.61 2.27 -17.52
N LYS A 483 -29.33 3.39 -17.71
CA LYS A 483 -30.81 3.44 -17.79
C LYS A 483 -31.34 3.26 -19.22
N ILE A 484 -30.49 3.39 -20.24
CA ILE A 484 -30.80 3.16 -21.67
C ILE A 484 -30.70 1.67 -22.02
N LYS A 485 -29.78 0.96 -21.36
CA LYS A 485 -29.58 -0.49 -21.41
C LYS A 485 -30.71 -1.30 -20.77
#